data_AF-X0WVE9-F1
#
_entry.id   AF-X0WVE9-F1
#
_cell.length_a   1.000
_cell.length_b   1.000
_cell.length_c   1.000
_cell.angle_alpha   90.00
_cell.angle_beta   90.00
_cell.angle_gamma   90.00
#
_symmetry.space_group_name_H-M   'P 1'
#
loop_
_entity.id
_entity.type
_entity.pdbx_description
1 polymer ?
#
loop_
_entity_poly.entity_id
_entity_poly.type
_entity_poly.pdbx_seq_one_letter_code
_entity_poly.pdbx_strand_id
1 'polypeptide(L)' 'MNDAIQEFARTQLKEMLAQCTEAQQLLFKRMYSHNDLSLDICVVVDNMPEDKLDWAMQQCQRTLDKASK' A
#
# COMPACT_ATOMS: atom_id res chain seq x y z
N MET A 1 10.13 -7.67 11.00
CA MET A 1 9.19 -7.14 12.04
C MET A 1 8.58 -8.31 12.79
N ASN A 2 8.13 -8.20 14.05
CA ASN A 2 7.32 -9.29 14.61
C ASN A 2 5.94 -9.32 13.93
N ASP A 3 5.24 -10.45 14.01
CA ASP A 3 4.01 -10.68 13.22
C ASP A 3 2.91 -9.63 13.52
N ALA A 4 2.75 -9.25 14.79
CA ALA A 4 1.77 -8.24 15.20
C ALA A 4 2.02 -6.87 14.55
N ILE A 5 3.28 -6.46 14.45
CA ILE A 5 3.65 -5.20 13.80
C ILE A 5 3.41 -5.28 12.28
N GLN A 6 3.64 -6.45 11.66
CA GLN A 6 3.36 -6.64 10.23
C GLN A 6 1.86 -6.56 9.94
N GLU A 7 1.04 -7.20 10.75
CA GLU A 7 -0.41 -7.18 10.61
C GLU A 7 -0.96 -5.75 10.76
N PHE A 8 -0.45 -5.01 11.75
CA PHE A 8 -0.77 -3.59 11.92
C PHE A 8 -0.40 -2.77 10.68
N ALA A 9 0.82 -2.93 10.15
CA ALA A 9 1.27 -2.19 8.97
C ALA A 9 0.43 -2.50 7.73
N ARG A 10 0.07 -3.78 7.50
CA ARG A 10 -0.80 -4.19 6.40
C ARG A 10 -2.21 -3.60 6.54
N THR A 11 -2.76 -3.63 7.75
CA THR A 11 -4.08 -3.02 8.04
C THR A 11 -4.04 -1.53 7.76
N GLN A 12 -3.03 -0.83 8.26
CA GLN A 12 -2.91 0.61 8.06
C GLN A 12 -2.73 0.97 6.57
N LEU A 13 -1.94 0.20 5.82
CA LEU A 13 -1.79 0.36 4.37
C LEU A 13 -3.13 0.25 3.63
N LYS A 14 -3.95 -0.75 3.97
CA LYS A 14 -5.27 -0.95 3.36
C LYS A 14 -6.18 0.26 3.62
N GLU A 15 -6.19 0.79 4.85
CA GLU A 15 -6.97 1.97 5.21
C GLU A 15 -6.51 3.24 4.48
N MET A 16 -5.20 3.42 4.32
CA MET A 16 -4.65 4.56 3.58
C MET A 16 -4.96 4.45 2.09
N LEU A 17 -4.82 3.26 1.50
CA LEU A 17 -5.12 3.01 0.09
C LEU A 17 -6.61 3.15 -0.22
N ALA A 18 -7.49 2.86 0.74
CA ALA A 18 -8.93 3.11 0.61
C ALA A 18 -9.27 4.60 0.46
N GLN A 19 -8.41 5.50 0.95
CA GLN A 19 -8.54 6.95 0.78
C GLN A 19 -7.91 7.46 -0.53
N CYS A 20 -7.08 6.64 -1.18
CA CYS A 20 -6.48 6.97 -2.46
C CYS A 20 -7.48 6.78 -3.62
N THR A 21 -7.38 7.65 -4.62
CA THR A 21 -8.07 7.50 -5.90
C THR A 21 -7.61 6.27 -6.67
N GLU A 22 -8.40 5.79 -7.64
CA GLU A 22 -8.04 4.65 -8.48
C GLU A 22 -6.69 4.86 -9.21
N ALA A 23 -6.41 6.08 -9.67
CA ALA A 23 -5.13 6.40 -10.31
C ALA A 23 -3.94 6.24 -9.35
N GLN A 24 -4.11 6.65 -8.10
CA GLN A 24 -3.08 6.50 -7.06
C GLN A 24 -2.91 5.04 -6.62
N GLN A 25 -4.02 4.30 -6.49
CA GLN A 25 -3.96 2.86 -6.24
C GLN A 25 -3.28 2.12 -7.40
N LEU A 26 -3.53 2.53 -8.65
CA LEU A 26 -2.85 1.96 -9.83
C LEU A 26 -1.34 2.24 -9.80
N LEU A 27 -0.91 3.42 -9.37
CA LEU A 27 0.52 3.71 -9.14
C LEU A 27 1.11 2.79 -8.07
N PHE A 28 0.39 2.53 -6.99
CA PHE A 28 0.82 1.57 -5.97
C PHE A 28 0.96 0.15 -6.54
N LYS A 29 -0.02 -0.33 -7.30
CA LYS A 29 0.04 -1.64 -7.98
C LYS A 29 1.25 -1.74 -8.93
N ARG A 30 1.56 -0.68 -9.67
CA ARG A 30 2.75 -0.65 -10.53
C ARG A 30 4.08 -0.80 -9.78
N MET A 31 4.13 -0.45 -8.50
CA MET A 31 5.34 -0.62 -7.68
C MET A 31 5.45 -2.01 -7.06
N TYR A 32 4.33 -2.55 -6.57
CA TYR A 32 4.34 -3.75 -5.71
C TYR A 32 3.71 -4.99 -6.36
N SER A 33 2.97 -4.84 -7.46
CA SER A 33 2.38 -5.92 -8.26
C SER A 33 2.57 -5.70 -9.76
N HIS A 34 3.75 -5.24 -10.17
CA HIS A 34 4.04 -4.89 -11.58
C HIS A 34 3.78 -6.03 -12.59
N ASN A 35 3.79 -7.28 -12.14
CA ASN A 35 3.50 -8.45 -12.98
C ASN A 35 2.00 -8.65 -13.23
N ASP A 36 1.14 -8.15 -12.34
CA ASP A 36 -0.30 -8.28 -12.43
C ASP A 36 -1.01 -7.07 -11.78
N LEU A 37 -1.45 -6.15 -12.64
CA LEU A 37 -2.16 -4.94 -12.23
C LEU A 37 -3.67 -5.19 -12.01
N SER A 38 -4.17 -6.37 -12.39
CA SER A 38 -5.58 -6.74 -12.19
C SER A 38 -5.87 -7.19 -10.75
N LEU A 39 -4.82 -7.53 -9.99
CA LEU A 39 -4.93 -7.91 -8.58
C LEU A 39 -5.64 -6.85 -7.75
N ASP A 40 -6.48 -7.31 -6.83
CA ASP A 40 -7.07 -6.45 -5.81
C ASP A 40 -5.98 -5.79 -4.96
N ILE A 41 -6.18 -4.52 -4.61
CA ILE A 41 -5.18 -3.74 -3.88
C ILE A 41 -4.88 -4.34 -2.50
N CYS A 42 -5.85 -4.95 -1.82
CA CYS A 42 -5.64 -5.63 -0.55
C CYS A 42 -4.76 -6.86 -0.74
N VAL A 43 -4.95 -7.61 -1.82
CA VAL A 43 -4.12 -8.78 -2.16
C VAL A 43 -2.68 -8.36 -2.45
N VAL A 44 -2.47 -7.20 -3.09
CA VAL A 44 -1.12 -6.65 -3.29
C VAL A 44 -0.45 -6.33 -1.94
N VAL A 45 -1.19 -5.76 -0.98
CA VAL A 45 -0.67 -5.50 0.37
C VAL A 45 -0.40 -6.80 1.12
N ASP A 46 -1.25 -7.81 1.01
CA ASP A 46 -1.07 -9.10 1.71
C ASP A 46 0.14 -9.88 1.18
N ASN A 47 0.40 -9.80 -0.12
CA ASN A 47 1.57 -10.44 -0.75
C ASN A 47 2.87 -9.64 -0.60
N MET A 48 2.83 -8.45 0.00
CA MET A 48 4.02 -7.62 0.17
C MET A 48 5.01 -8.26 1.18
N PRO A 49 6.30 -8.31 0.87
CA PRO A 49 7.30 -8.79 1.82
C PRO A 49 7.49 -7.77 2.96
N GLU A 50 7.85 -8.26 4.15
CA GLU A 50 7.87 -7.45 5.38
C GLU A 50 8.84 -6.27 5.33
N ASP A 51 9.94 -6.40 4.58
CA ASP A 51 10.98 -5.40 4.40
C ASP A 51 10.50 -4.17 3.61
N LYS A 52 9.37 -4.30 2.89
CA LYS A 52 8.77 -3.22 2.09
C LYS A 52 7.64 -2.48 2.79
N LEU A 53 7.10 -3.01 3.89
CA LEU A 53 5.91 -2.46 4.55
C LEU A 53 6.13 -1.02 5.03
N ASP A 54 7.25 -0.75 5.70
CA ASP A 54 7.55 0.60 6.21
C ASP A 54 7.68 1.64 5.08
N TRP A 55 8.40 1.28 4.02
CA TRP A 55 8.54 2.16 2.87
C TRP A 55 7.20 2.40 2.17
N ALA A 56 6.39 1.35 2.00
CA ALA A 56 5.07 1.45 1.41
C ALA A 56 4.15 2.39 2.21
N MET A 57 4.21 2.35 3.55
CA MET A 57 3.46 3.26 4.41
C MET A 57 3.85 4.71 4.16
N GLN A 58 5.16 5.01 4.14
CA GLN A 58 5.65 6.37 3.88
C GLN A 58 5.21 6.88 2.49
N GLN A 59 5.20 6.03 1.47
CA GLN A 59 4.74 6.40 0.12
C GLN A 59 3.24 6.69 0.08
N CYS A 60 2.43 5.87 0.74
CA CYS A 60 0.99 6.09 0.83
C CYS A 60 0.70 7.41 1.56
N GLN A 61 1.41 7.69 2.66
CA GLN A 61 1.21 8.92 3.44
C GLN A 61 1.50 10.15 2.59
N ARG A 62 2.67 10.17 1.91
CA ARG A 62 3.04 11.26 1.01
C ARG A 62 2.06 11.45 -0.15
N THR A 63 1.43 10.37 -0.61
CA THR A 63 0.43 10.42 -1.67
C THR A 63 -0.84 11.09 -1.17
N LEU A 64 -1.31 10.75 0.03
CA LEU A 64 -2.45 11.39 0.68
C LEU A 64 -2.17 12.86 1.01
N ASP A 65 -1.00 13.17 1.58
CA ASP A 65 -0.60 14.54 1.90
C ASP A 65 -0.61 15.48 0.68
N LYS A 66 -0.23 14.94 -0.49
CA LYS A 66 -0.29 15.67 -1.76
C LYS A 66 -1.70 15.80 -2.31
N ALA A 67 -2.58 14.84 -2.04
CA ALA A 67 -3.97 14.86 -2.50
C ALA A 67 -4.83 15.84 -1.68
N SER A 68 -4.46 16.09 -0.41
CA SER A 68 -5.15 17.04 0.47
C SER A 68 -4.68 18.50 0.32
N LYS A 69 -3.73 18.79 -0.57
CA LYS A 69 -3.24 20.15 -0.89
C LYS A 69 -3.80 20.66 -2.20
#